data_AF-A0A958FKB0-F1
#
_entry.id   AF-A0A958FKB0-F1
#
_cell.length_a   1.000
_cell.length_b   1.000
_cell.length_c   1.000
_cell.angle_alpha   90.00
_cell.angle_beta   90.00
_cell.angle_gamma   90.00
#
_symmetry.space_group_name_H-M   'P 1'
#
loop_
_entity.id
_entity.type
_entity.pdbx_description
1 polymer ?
#
loop_
_entity_poly.entity_id
_entity_poly.type
_entity_poly.pdbx_seq_one_letter_code
_entity_poly.pdbx_strand_id
1 'polypeptide(L)'
;MNENLRNAGILTLLFLTVLAIYFLTRQAQNGELDTYMARLGDKLITMVPEGAGRDALADTYGEFMEKVRKREVEPERVERVAAGILNASIASDSLSPQQAEALLNLTAFVPVDTVRAPRSASPAPAPPARGDWERLDKRIRTVYEFNETMAEKRKEMAPLQQSVTGTLVFRVEPDLTVTIDQELQNMLSEKAMQKVAKEIRHMEHQEIVVWRKDLQKELQVQQEKMKIELRIMQQELEKLKSMEINIVLPEIVNSLESLDTLDIPIPVNIDSIMREVEKSLEAAGEKK
;
A
#
# COMPACT_ATOMS: atom_id res chain seq x y z
N MET A 1 -25.50 -57.12 -0.93
CA MET A 1 -24.51 -56.07 -0.62
C MET A 1 -24.99 -55.39 0.66
N ASN A 2 -24.25 -55.52 1.77
CA ASN A 2 -24.72 -55.12 3.11
C ASN A 2 -25.04 -53.62 3.16
N GLU A 3 -26.21 -53.26 3.66
CA GLU A 3 -26.63 -51.86 3.84
C GLU A 3 -25.61 -51.04 4.65
N ASN A 4 -24.93 -51.68 5.59
CA ASN A 4 -23.86 -51.07 6.37
C ASN A 4 -22.65 -50.66 5.51
N LEU A 5 -22.31 -51.43 4.47
CA LEU A 5 -21.22 -51.11 3.54
C LEU A 5 -21.62 -49.94 2.62
N ARG A 6 -22.90 -49.89 2.21
CA ARG A 6 -23.45 -48.80 1.40
C ARG A 6 -23.50 -47.49 2.19
N ASN A 7 -23.93 -47.54 3.44
CA ASN A 7 -24.01 -46.37 4.31
C ASN A 7 -22.62 -45.84 4.69
N ALA A 8 -21.64 -46.72 4.95
CA ALA A 8 -20.25 -46.32 5.18
C ALA A 8 -19.62 -45.65 3.94
N GLY A 9 -19.90 -46.17 2.74
CA GLY A 9 -19.44 -45.56 1.49
C GLY A 9 -20.01 -44.15 1.27
N ILE A 10 -21.31 -43.96 1.52
CA ILE A 10 -21.98 -42.65 1.40
C ILE A 10 -21.42 -41.64 2.40
N LEU A 11 -21.20 -42.04 3.66
CA LEU A 11 -20.60 -41.19 4.69
C LEU A 11 -19.18 -40.76 4.33
N THR A 12 -18.37 -41.68 3.80
CA THR A 12 -17.00 -41.40 3.39
C THR A 12 -16.95 -40.44 2.20
N LEU A 13 -17.84 -40.63 1.21
CA LEU A 13 -17.98 -39.74 0.07
C LEU A 13 -18.37 -38.32 0.52
N LEU A 14 -19.37 -38.20 1.40
CA LEU A 14 -19.79 -36.91 1.98
C LEU A 14 -18.63 -36.22 2.71
N PHE A 15 -17.87 -36.95 3.53
CA PHE A 15 -16.73 -36.39 4.25
C PHE A 15 -15.64 -35.88 3.30
N LEU A 16 -15.31 -36.66 2.26
CA LEU A 16 -14.37 -36.25 1.21
C LEU A 16 -14.86 -35.05 0.42
N THR A 17 -16.17 -34.94 0.20
CA THR A 17 -16.77 -33.83 -0.56
C THR A 17 -16.74 -32.55 0.27
N VAL A 18 -17.03 -32.61 1.56
CA VAL A 18 -16.90 -31.48 2.49
C VAL A 18 -15.44 -31.03 2.59
N LEU A 19 -14.50 -31.96 2.67
CA LEU A 19 -13.07 -31.65 2.63
C LEU A 19 -12.65 -31.00 1.30
N ALA A 20 -13.09 -31.52 0.16
CA ALA A 20 -12.79 -30.96 -1.15
C ALA A 20 -13.36 -29.54 -1.30
N ILE A 21 -14.61 -29.30 -0.86
CA ILE A 21 -15.24 -27.98 -0.84
C ILE A 21 -14.47 -27.04 0.10
N TYR A 22 -14.05 -27.51 1.27
CA TYR A 22 -13.25 -26.75 2.22
C TYR A 22 -11.88 -26.34 1.64
N PHE A 23 -11.20 -27.24 0.92
CA PHE A 23 -9.93 -26.92 0.26
C PHE A 23 -10.10 -25.99 -0.94
N LEU A 24 -11.12 -26.20 -1.79
CA LEU A 24 -11.45 -25.33 -2.93
C LEU A 24 -11.80 -23.91 -2.48
N THR A 25 -12.61 -23.76 -1.43
CA THR A 25 -12.96 -22.44 -0.88
C THR A 25 -11.75 -21.75 -0.24
N ARG A 26 -10.84 -22.50 0.39
CA ARG A 26 -9.60 -21.93 0.94
C ARG A 26 -8.61 -21.50 -0.15
N GLN A 27 -8.59 -22.17 -1.29
CA GLN A 27 -7.71 -21.84 -2.42
C GLN A 27 -8.25 -20.67 -3.25
N ALA A 28 -9.58 -20.55 -3.40
CA ALA A 28 -10.21 -19.41 -4.07
C ALA A 28 -10.03 -18.08 -3.30
N GLN A 29 -10.06 -18.11 -1.97
CA GLN A 29 -9.92 -16.90 -1.14
C GLN A 29 -8.50 -16.33 -1.06
N ASN A 30 -7.46 -17.12 -1.34
CA ASN A 30 -6.07 -16.64 -1.34
C ASN A 30 -5.59 -16.19 -2.74
N GLY A 31 -6.40 -16.36 -3.80
CA GLY A 31 -5.97 -16.11 -5.18
C GLY A 31 -6.20 -14.68 -5.69
N GLU A 32 -7.16 -13.94 -5.12
CA GLU A 32 -7.53 -12.62 -5.63
C GLU A 32 -6.53 -11.54 -5.17
N LEU A 33 -6.20 -11.48 -3.87
CA LEU A 33 -5.22 -10.52 -3.34
C LEU A 33 -3.87 -10.67 -4.04
N ASP A 34 -3.42 -11.90 -4.23
CA ASP A 34 -2.20 -12.23 -4.97
C ASP A 34 -2.25 -11.69 -6.40
N THR A 35 -3.41 -11.76 -7.05
CA THR A 35 -3.61 -11.26 -8.42
C THR A 35 -3.52 -9.74 -8.47
N TYR A 36 -4.22 -9.02 -7.60
CA TYR A 36 -4.22 -7.56 -7.63
C TYR A 36 -2.89 -6.98 -7.17
N MET A 37 -2.24 -7.59 -6.18
CA MET A 37 -0.89 -7.20 -5.77
C MET A 37 0.12 -7.51 -6.87
N ALA A 38 0.07 -8.68 -7.53
CA ALA A 38 0.94 -8.95 -8.67
C ALA A 38 0.80 -7.89 -9.78
N ARG A 39 -0.43 -7.46 -10.10
CA ARG A 39 -0.67 -6.38 -11.08
C ARG A 39 -0.11 -5.03 -10.63
N LEU A 40 -0.19 -4.71 -9.34
CA LEU A 40 0.45 -3.51 -8.78
C LEU A 40 1.98 -3.60 -8.91
N GLY A 41 2.56 -4.76 -8.59
CA GLY A 41 3.98 -5.04 -8.79
C GLY A 41 4.42 -4.86 -10.23
N ASP A 42 3.71 -5.47 -11.17
CA ASP A 42 3.96 -5.31 -12.61
C ASP A 42 3.92 -3.83 -12.99
N LYS A 43 2.90 -3.10 -12.55
CA LYS A 43 2.77 -1.66 -12.80
C LYS A 43 3.98 -0.88 -12.29
N LEU A 44 4.39 -1.12 -11.05
CA LEU A 44 5.59 -0.51 -10.46
C LEU A 44 6.86 -0.80 -11.27
N ILE A 45 7.08 -2.07 -11.60
CA ILE A 45 8.25 -2.55 -12.34
C ILE A 45 8.29 -1.94 -13.75
N THR A 46 7.13 -1.78 -14.41
CA THR A 46 7.07 -1.16 -15.75
C THR A 46 7.35 0.33 -15.77
N MET A 47 7.19 1.04 -14.64
CA MET A 47 7.56 2.45 -14.53
C MET A 47 9.09 2.64 -14.49
N VAL A 48 9.85 1.59 -14.18
CA VAL A 48 11.32 1.65 -14.10
C VAL A 48 11.96 1.24 -15.45
N PRO A 49 12.89 2.05 -16.00
CA PRO A 49 13.62 1.68 -17.21
C PRO A 49 14.33 0.33 -17.11
N GLU A 50 14.46 -0.37 -18.24
CA GLU A 50 15.17 -1.65 -18.30
C GLU A 50 16.63 -1.54 -17.83
N GLY A 51 17.07 -2.52 -17.03
CA GLY A 51 18.42 -2.60 -16.50
C GLY A 51 18.46 -3.23 -15.11
N ALA A 52 19.66 -3.31 -14.53
CA ALA A 52 19.90 -3.99 -13.26
C ALA A 52 19.03 -3.47 -12.09
N GLY A 53 18.67 -2.18 -12.10
CA GLY A 53 17.80 -1.61 -11.08
C GLY A 53 16.35 -2.11 -11.16
N ARG A 54 15.85 -2.41 -12.36
CA ARG A 54 14.50 -2.99 -12.56
C ARG A 54 14.46 -4.44 -12.09
N ASP A 55 15.51 -5.21 -12.35
CA ASP A 55 15.62 -6.60 -11.92
C ASP A 55 15.69 -6.70 -10.39
N ALA A 56 16.54 -5.88 -9.76
CA ALA A 56 16.63 -5.81 -8.30
C ALA A 56 15.29 -5.40 -7.65
N LEU A 57 14.56 -4.45 -8.26
CA LEU A 57 13.23 -4.07 -7.79
C LEU A 57 12.23 -5.24 -7.90
N ALA A 58 12.27 -6.00 -9.00
CA ALA A 58 11.40 -7.16 -9.19
C ALA A 58 11.68 -8.25 -8.15
N ASP A 59 12.95 -8.48 -7.82
CA ASP A 59 13.35 -9.42 -6.77
C ASP A 59 12.83 -8.97 -5.40
N THR A 60 13.06 -7.71 -5.03
CA THR A 60 12.57 -7.12 -3.77
C THR A 60 11.04 -7.21 -3.66
N TYR A 61 10.32 -6.92 -4.74
CA TYR A 61 8.87 -7.04 -4.77
C TYR A 61 8.42 -8.51 -4.66
N GLY A 62 9.12 -9.43 -5.31
CA GLY A 62 8.89 -10.87 -5.22
C GLY A 62 9.02 -11.38 -3.79
N GLU A 63 10.05 -10.95 -3.07
CA GLU A 63 10.23 -11.28 -1.64
C GLU A 63 9.10 -10.74 -0.78
N PHE A 64 8.66 -9.50 -1.04
CA PHE A 64 7.51 -8.92 -0.35
C PHE A 64 6.24 -9.75 -0.58
N MET A 65 5.97 -10.15 -1.82
CA MET A 65 4.82 -10.99 -2.17
C MET A 65 4.86 -12.36 -1.50
N GLU A 66 6.04 -12.97 -1.39
CA GLU A 66 6.21 -14.23 -0.65
C GLU A 66 5.85 -14.08 0.83
N LYS A 67 6.24 -12.97 1.47
CA LYS A 67 5.86 -12.66 2.86
C LYS A 67 4.36 -12.41 2.99
N VAL A 68 3.72 -11.74 2.01
CA VAL A 68 2.26 -11.52 1.98
C VAL A 68 1.52 -12.86 1.89
N ARG A 69 1.93 -13.77 1.01
CA ARG A 69 1.34 -15.12 0.88
C ARG A 69 1.41 -15.93 2.16
N LYS A 70 2.53 -15.81 2.87
CA LYS A 70 2.77 -16.45 4.18
C LYS A 70 2.07 -15.72 5.33
N ARG A 71 1.44 -14.57 5.07
CA ARG A 71 0.81 -13.68 6.07
C ARG A 71 1.80 -13.21 7.13
N GLU A 72 3.04 -13.02 6.74
CA GLU A 72 4.13 -12.48 7.55
C GLU A 72 4.15 -10.94 7.51
N VAL A 73 3.29 -10.32 6.69
CA VAL A 73 3.11 -8.88 6.56
C VAL A 73 1.74 -8.51 7.13
N GLU A 74 1.69 -7.48 7.97
CA GLU A 74 0.44 -6.94 8.49
C GLU A 74 -0.43 -6.36 7.36
N PRO A 75 -1.77 -6.56 7.36
CA PRO A 75 -2.68 -6.05 6.34
C PRO A 75 -2.48 -4.57 6.02
N GLU A 76 -2.32 -3.73 7.03
CA GLU A 76 -2.10 -2.29 6.89
C GLU A 76 -0.86 -1.96 6.05
N ARG A 77 0.22 -2.74 6.17
CA ARG A 77 1.43 -2.56 5.36
C ARG A 77 1.17 -2.90 3.89
N VAL A 78 0.38 -3.94 3.63
CA VAL A 78 -0.04 -4.29 2.27
C VAL A 78 -0.83 -3.15 1.64
N GLU A 79 -1.74 -2.53 2.39
CA GLU A 79 -2.51 -1.36 1.95
C GLU A 79 -1.63 -0.15 1.65
N ARG A 80 -0.61 0.11 2.46
CA ARG A 80 0.31 1.24 2.22
C ARG A 80 1.16 1.04 0.98
N VAL A 81 1.68 -0.17 0.76
CA VAL A 81 2.40 -0.50 -0.48
C VAL A 81 1.47 -0.32 -1.69
N ALA A 82 0.24 -0.82 -1.60
CA ALA A 82 -0.75 -0.64 -2.66
C ALA A 82 -1.06 0.84 -2.92
N ALA A 83 -1.33 1.64 -1.89
CA ALA A 83 -1.56 3.08 -2.01
C ALA A 83 -0.36 3.82 -2.62
N GLY A 84 0.86 3.49 -2.19
CA GLY A 84 2.09 4.05 -2.74
C GLY A 84 2.21 3.81 -4.24
N ILE A 85 2.07 2.56 -4.68
CA ILE A 85 2.13 2.19 -6.10
C ILE A 85 1.03 2.90 -6.90
N LEU A 86 -0.19 2.94 -6.35
CA LEU A 86 -1.32 3.60 -7.01
C LEU A 86 -1.09 5.10 -7.16
N ASN A 87 -0.62 5.79 -6.12
CA ASN A 87 -0.26 7.21 -6.18
C ASN A 87 0.87 7.46 -7.17
N ALA A 88 1.89 6.60 -7.17
CA ALA A 88 2.98 6.70 -8.13
C ALA A 88 2.49 6.60 -9.57
N SER A 89 1.60 5.64 -9.84
CA SER A 89 1.02 5.43 -11.17
C SER A 89 0.10 6.55 -11.66
N ILE A 90 -0.35 7.44 -10.77
CA ILE A 90 -1.12 8.64 -11.14
C ILE A 90 -0.17 9.79 -11.47
N ALA A 91 0.90 9.93 -10.69
CA ALA A 91 1.76 11.11 -10.74
C ALA A 91 2.88 11.01 -11.79
N SER A 92 3.35 9.80 -12.13
CA SER A 92 4.40 9.63 -13.14
C SER A 92 4.21 8.36 -13.98
N ASP A 93 4.58 8.47 -15.26
CA ASP A 93 4.70 7.32 -16.18
C ASP A 93 6.04 6.59 -16.01
N SER A 94 7.03 7.22 -15.38
CA SER A 94 8.34 6.62 -15.15
C SER A 94 8.95 7.01 -13.80
N LEU A 95 9.65 6.06 -13.19
CA LEU A 95 10.40 6.21 -11.95
C LEU A 95 11.86 5.80 -12.19
N SER A 96 12.79 6.48 -11.55
CA SER A 96 14.14 5.94 -11.41
C SER A 96 14.13 4.68 -10.53
N PRO A 97 15.11 3.77 -10.67
CA PRO A 97 15.22 2.61 -9.79
C PRO A 97 15.22 2.98 -8.31
N GLN A 98 15.94 4.05 -7.94
CA GLN A 98 16.05 4.53 -6.56
C GLN A 98 14.70 5.00 -6.02
N GLN A 99 13.94 5.73 -6.83
CA GLN A 99 12.59 6.20 -6.47
C GLN A 99 11.61 5.03 -6.24
N ALA A 100 11.65 4.01 -7.09
CA ALA A 100 10.79 2.84 -6.96
C ALA A 100 11.16 1.98 -5.75
N GLU A 101 12.45 1.81 -5.49
CA GLU A 101 12.96 1.12 -4.31
C GLU A 101 12.60 1.88 -3.03
N ALA A 102 12.80 3.20 -3.01
CA ALA A 102 12.40 4.06 -1.89
C ALA A 102 10.91 3.99 -1.61
N LEU A 103 10.07 3.94 -2.65
CA LEU A 103 8.63 3.78 -2.51
C LEU A 103 8.29 2.46 -1.81
N LEU A 104 8.87 1.33 -2.25
CA LEU A 104 8.65 0.04 -1.59
C LEU A 104 9.16 0.05 -0.17
N ASN A 105 10.38 0.54 0.03
CA ASN A 105 11.00 0.59 1.33
C ASN A 105 10.15 1.45 2.27
N LEU A 106 9.82 2.69 1.96
CA LEU A 106 9.17 3.60 2.91
C LEU A 106 7.69 3.27 3.14
N THR A 107 7.03 2.60 2.19
CA THR A 107 5.67 2.09 2.42
C THR A 107 5.65 0.76 3.18
N ALA A 108 6.72 -0.05 3.07
CA ALA A 108 6.91 -1.27 3.85
C ALA A 108 7.54 -1.02 5.25
N PHE A 109 8.38 0.01 5.38
CA PHE A 109 9.07 0.43 6.61
C PHE A 109 8.15 1.30 7.45
N VAL A 110 7.31 0.63 8.24
CA VAL A 110 6.76 1.21 9.46
C VAL A 110 6.68 0.11 10.52
N PRO A 111 7.43 0.20 11.64
CA PRO A 111 7.10 -0.62 12.80
C PRO A 111 5.67 -0.28 13.22
N VAL A 112 4.83 -1.32 13.37
CA VAL A 112 3.52 -1.16 13.98
C VAL A 112 3.72 -0.45 15.30
N ASP A 113 2.93 0.57 15.56
CA ASP A 113 2.84 1.22 16.85
C ASP A 113 2.49 0.19 17.93
N THR A 114 3.49 -0.47 18.51
CA THR A 114 3.38 -1.06 19.84
C THR A 114 3.55 0.06 20.87
N VAL A 115 2.67 1.08 20.82
CA VAL A 115 2.30 1.80 22.04
C VAL A 115 1.36 0.89 22.84
N ARG A 116 1.93 -0.20 23.31
CA ARG A 116 1.56 -0.78 24.60
C ARG A 116 2.85 -0.77 25.37
N ALA A 117 2.92 0.12 26.37
CA ALA A 117 3.98 0.26 27.36
C ALA A 117 4.72 -1.05 27.65
N PRO A 118 6.02 -1.02 28.00
CA PRO A 118 6.82 -2.23 28.23
C PRO A 118 6.12 -3.11 29.27
N ARG A 119 5.36 -4.09 28.80
CA ARG A 119 4.76 -5.14 29.61
C ARG A 119 5.62 -6.36 29.37
N SER A 120 6.40 -6.66 30.40
CA SER A 120 7.01 -7.94 30.72
C SER A 120 6.50 -9.09 29.85
N ALA A 121 7.41 -9.73 29.10
CA ALA A 121 7.27 -11.07 28.52
C ALA A 121 5.83 -11.48 28.16
N SER A 122 5.22 -10.78 27.19
CA SER A 122 3.94 -11.17 26.61
C SER A 122 4.18 -11.88 25.27
N PRO A 123 3.35 -12.88 24.91
CA PRO A 123 3.55 -13.73 23.74
C PRO A 123 3.45 -12.92 22.45
N ALA A 124 4.07 -13.44 21.37
CA ALA A 124 4.07 -12.86 20.04
C ALA A 124 2.66 -12.36 19.63
N PRO A 125 2.57 -11.24 18.87
CA PRO A 125 1.30 -10.73 18.39
C PRO A 125 0.50 -11.85 17.73
N ALA A 126 -0.76 -12.00 18.15
CA ALA A 126 -1.62 -13.00 17.57
C ALA A 126 -1.76 -12.71 16.07
N PRO A 127 -1.68 -13.73 15.20
CA PRO A 127 -1.83 -13.51 13.76
C PRO A 127 -3.18 -12.81 13.48
N PRO A 128 -3.23 -11.86 12.54
CA PRO A 128 -4.45 -11.13 12.20
C PRO A 128 -5.62 -12.07 11.94
N ALA A 129 -6.82 -11.65 12.32
CA ALA A 129 -8.00 -12.49 12.20
C ALA A 129 -8.24 -12.79 10.71
N ARG A 130 -8.79 -13.97 10.39
CA ARG A 130 -9.06 -14.36 9.00
C ARG A 130 -9.94 -13.32 8.27
N GLY A 131 -10.84 -12.65 8.98
CA GLY A 131 -11.70 -11.60 8.43
C GLY A 131 -10.96 -10.33 8.01
N ASP A 132 -9.77 -10.06 8.54
CA ASP A 132 -9.00 -8.85 8.20
C ASP A 132 -8.42 -8.99 6.79
N TRP A 133 -7.93 -10.18 6.44
CA TRP A 133 -7.41 -10.49 5.10
C TRP A 133 -8.48 -10.51 4.01
N GLU A 134 -9.70 -10.97 4.32
CA GLU A 134 -10.81 -10.95 3.37
C GLU A 134 -11.28 -9.50 3.09
N ARG A 135 -11.26 -8.62 4.10
CA ARG A 135 -11.56 -7.19 3.92
C ARG A 135 -10.46 -6.49 3.12
N LEU A 136 -9.19 -6.78 3.45
CA LEU A 136 -8.03 -6.29 2.72
C LEU A 136 -8.13 -6.61 1.23
N ASP A 137 -8.35 -7.89 0.90
CA ASP A 137 -8.51 -8.38 -0.48
C ASP A 137 -9.58 -7.60 -1.23
N LYS A 138 -10.79 -7.54 -0.66
CA LYS A 138 -11.90 -6.82 -1.28
C LYS A 138 -11.58 -5.34 -1.51
N ARG A 139 -10.91 -4.69 -0.55
CA ARG A 139 -10.60 -3.26 -0.62
C ARG A 139 -9.50 -2.95 -1.63
N ILE A 140 -8.41 -3.72 -1.66
CA ILE A 140 -7.37 -3.59 -2.67
C ILE A 140 -7.94 -3.80 -4.08
N ARG A 141 -8.79 -4.83 -4.27
CA ARG A 141 -9.51 -5.03 -5.53
C ARG A 141 -10.31 -3.79 -5.93
N THR A 142 -11.22 -3.32 -5.06
CA THR A 142 -12.13 -2.22 -5.38
C THR A 142 -11.34 -0.97 -5.76
N VAL A 143 -10.29 -0.65 -5.00
CA VAL A 143 -9.46 0.54 -5.23
C VAL A 143 -8.63 0.42 -6.51
N TYR A 144 -8.09 -0.76 -6.79
CA TYR A 144 -7.36 -1.03 -8.04
C TYR A 144 -8.27 -0.88 -9.27
N GLU A 145 -9.43 -1.53 -9.27
CA GLU A 145 -10.37 -1.48 -10.40
C GLU A 145 -10.90 -0.06 -10.67
N PHE A 146 -11.14 0.68 -9.59
CA PHE A 146 -11.49 2.09 -9.67
C PHE A 146 -10.37 2.92 -10.30
N ASN A 147 -9.10 2.70 -9.91
CA ASN A 147 -7.96 3.42 -10.50
C ASN A 147 -7.82 3.13 -12.00
N GLU A 148 -7.98 1.87 -12.41
CA GLU A 148 -7.90 1.50 -13.83
C GLU A 148 -9.04 2.13 -14.64
N THR A 149 -10.26 2.13 -14.10
CA THR A 149 -11.41 2.81 -14.73
C THR A 149 -11.16 4.31 -14.86
N MET A 150 -10.61 4.95 -13.83
CA MET A 150 -10.23 6.37 -13.87
C MET A 150 -9.12 6.63 -14.88
N ALA A 151 -8.10 5.77 -14.97
CA ALA A 151 -7.00 5.91 -15.91
C ALA A 151 -7.48 5.78 -17.36
N GLU A 152 -8.36 4.81 -17.66
CA GLU A 152 -9.00 4.65 -18.97
C GLU A 152 -9.78 5.91 -19.34
N LYS A 153 -10.60 6.43 -18.43
CA LYS A 153 -11.40 7.64 -18.68
C LYS A 153 -10.56 8.89 -18.85
N ARG A 154 -9.47 9.06 -18.08
CA ARG A 154 -8.52 10.15 -18.30
C ARG A 154 -7.90 10.08 -19.70
N LYS A 155 -7.53 8.89 -20.18
CA LYS A 155 -7.01 8.71 -21.55
C LYS A 155 -8.05 9.05 -22.62
N GLU A 156 -9.31 8.65 -22.43
CA GLU A 156 -10.42 9.00 -23.33
C GLU A 156 -10.70 10.50 -23.37
N MET A 157 -10.55 11.20 -22.23
CA MET A 157 -10.84 12.63 -22.10
C MET A 157 -9.65 13.54 -22.41
N ALA A 158 -8.42 13.02 -22.40
CA ALA A 158 -7.19 13.77 -22.71
C ALA A 158 -7.24 14.58 -24.03
N PRO A 159 -7.83 14.08 -25.15
CA PRO A 159 -7.93 14.87 -26.37
C PRO A 159 -9.06 15.92 -26.34
N LEU A 160 -9.99 15.85 -25.38
CA LEU A 160 -11.20 16.68 -25.31
C LEU A 160 -11.13 17.78 -24.23
N GLN A 161 -10.31 17.61 -23.19
CA GLN A 161 -10.22 18.56 -22.08
C GLN A 161 -8.76 18.82 -21.72
N GLN A 162 -8.31 20.07 -21.89
CA GLN A 162 -6.98 20.54 -21.48
C GLN A 162 -6.81 20.69 -19.96
N SER A 163 -7.86 20.43 -19.16
CA SER A 163 -7.87 20.74 -17.73
C SER A 163 -8.77 19.78 -16.93
N VAL A 164 -8.57 18.47 -17.06
CA VAL A 164 -9.06 17.54 -16.02
C VAL A 164 -8.17 17.74 -14.79
N THR A 165 -8.49 18.72 -13.95
CA THR A 165 -7.66 19.15 -12.80
C THR A 165 -8.01 18.43 -11.50
N GLY A 166 -8.99 17.53 -11.50
CA GLY A 166 -9.41 16.82 -10.30
C GLY A 166 -8.27 15.98 -9.73
N THR A 167 -7.86 16.32 -8.51
CA THR A 167 -6.82 15.58 -7.77
C THR A 167 -7.42 14.36 -7.10
N LEU A 168 -6.71 13.23 -7.16
CA LEU A 168 -7.09 11.98 -6.54
C LEU A 168 -5.88 11.33 -5.88
N VAL A 169 -6.01 10.93 -4.62
CA VAL A 169 -4.92 10.34 -3.82
C VAL A 169 -5.44 9.16 -3.02
N PHE A 170 -4.66 8.09 -2.97
CA PHE A 170 -4.89 6.93 -2.13
C PHE A 170 -4.19 7.11 -0.77
N ARG A 171 -4.91 6.88 0.32
CA ARG A 171 -4.42 7.05 1.71
C ARG A 171 -4.81 5.85 2.57
N VAL A 172 -4.10 5.64 3.67
CA VAL A 172 -4.38 4.55 4.63
C VAL A 172 -4.63 5.17 6.01
N GLU A 173 -5.90 5.42 6.34
CA GLU A 173 -6.33 6.08 7.59
C GLU A 173 -7.78 5.69 7.98
N PRO A 174 -8.05 4.70 8.87
CA PRO A 174 -7.21 3.58 9.31
C PRO A 174 -7.05 2.48 8.24
N ASP A 175 -7.84 2.55 7.18
CA ASP A 175 -7.89 1.61 6.07
C ASP A 175 -7.60 2.33 4.74
N LEU A 176 -7.30 1.58 3.68
CA LEU A 176 -7.12 2.11 2.32
C LEU A 176 -8.38 2.82 1.79
N THR A 177 -8.26 4.12 1.56
CA THR A 177 -9.31 4.99 1.00
C THR A 177 -8.80 5.78 -0.21
N VAL A 178 -9.75 6.24 -1.00
CA VAL A 178 -9.54 7.15 -2.12
C VAL A 178 -10.05 8.53 -1.72
N THR A 179 -9.13 9.48 -1.61
CA THR A 179 -9.47 10.88 -1.37
C THR A 179 -9.59 11.60 -2.70
N ILE A 180 -10.76 12.20 -2.92
CA ILE A 180 -11.12 12.85 -4.20
C ILE A 180 -11.42 14.32 -3.94
N ASP A 181 -10.86 15.18 -4.80
CA ASP A 181 -11.18 16.60 -4.77
C ASP A 181 -12.64 16.86 -5.17
N GLN A 182 -13.32 17.75 -4.44
CA GLN A 182 -14.71 18.08 -4.68
C GLN A 182 -14.95 18.73 -6.05
N GLU A 183 -13.93 19.36 -6.65
CA GLU A 183 -14.01 19.85 -8.03
C GLU A 183 -14.31 18.73 -9.03
N LEU A 184 -13.83 17.50 -8.78
CA LEU A 184 -14.11 16.34 -9.62
C LEU A 184 -15.61 15.98 -9.60
N GLN A 185 -16.34 16.32 -8.54
CA GLN A 185 -17.77 16.02 -8.39
C GLN A 185 -18.61 16.66 -9.51
N ASN A 186 -18.25 17.87 -9.95
CA ASN A 186 -18.95 18.56 -11.03
C ASN A 186 -18.76 17.84 -12.37
N MET A 187 -17.56 17.27 -12.59
CA MET A 187 -17.23 16.52 -13.80
C MET A 187 -17.94 15.16 -13.87
N LEU A 188 -18.22 14.54 -12.72
CA LEU A 188 -18.97 13.27 -12.65
C LEU A 188 -20.41 13.38 -13.17
N SER A 189 -20.94 14.61 -13.30
CA SER A 189 -22.27 14.85 -13.86
C SER A 189 -22.30 14.72 -15.39
N GLU A 190 -21.13 14.71 -16.05
CA GLU A 190 -21.04 14.50 -17.48
C GLU A 190 -21.45 13.08 -17.88
N LYS A 191 -22.11 12.95 -19.04
CA LYS A 191 -22.57 11.65 -19.56
C LYS A 191 -21.42 10.63 -19.68
N ALA A 192 -20.22 11.09 -20.06
CA ALA A 192 -19.02 10.28 -20.19
C ALA A 192 -18.56 9.67 -18.85
N MET A 193 -18.86 10.33 -17.73
CA MET A 193 -18.42 9.95 -16.39
C MET A 193 -19.48 9.21 -15.57
N GLN A 194 -20.66 8.89 -16.15
CA GLN A 194 -21.74 8.22 -15.41
C GLN A 194 -21.35 6.85 -14.83
N LYS A 195 -20.48 6.09 -15.50
CA LYS A 195 -19.97 4.81 -14.98
C LYS A 195 -19.13 5.06 -13.71
N VAL A 196 -18.17 5.98 -13.80
CA VAL A 196 -17.31 6.40 -12.68
C VAL A 196 -18.16 6.96 -11.53
N ALA A 197 -19.16 7.79 -11.82
CA ALA A 197 -20.04 8.36 -10.81
C ALA A 197 -20.83 7.30 -10.04
N LYS A 198 -21.29 6.23 -10.71
CA LYS A 198 -21.96 5.11 -10.05
C LYS A 198 -21.00 4.32 -9.16
N GLU A 199 -19.78 4.11 -9.62
CA GLU A 199 -18.73 3.41 -8.88
C GLU A 199 -18.31 4.19 -7.63
N ILE A 200 -18.10 5.50 -7.77
CA ILE A 200 -17.81 6.40 -6.63
C ILE A 200 -18.93 6.34 -5.59
N ARG A 201 -20.20 6.42 -5.99
CA ARG A 201 -21.33 6.27 -5.05
C ARG A 201 -21.35 4.91 -4.36
N HIS A 202 -21.00 3.85 -5.07
CA HIS A 202 -20.90 2.53 -4.46
C HIS A 202 -19.77 2.47 -3.41
N MET A 203 -18.61 3.06 -3.73
CA MET A 203 -17.45 3.13 -2.83
C MET A 203 -17.69 4.08 -1.64
N GLU A 204 -18.47 5.15 -1.79
CA GLU A 204 -18.93 6.01 -0.70
C GLU A 204 -19.76 5.21 0.32
N HIS A 205 -20.68 4.36 -0.14
CA HIS A 205 -21.46 3.48 0.73
C HIS A 205 -20.60 2.43 1.45
N GLN A 206 -19.40 2.15 0.94
CA GLN A 206 -18.42 1.25 1.54
C GLN A 206 -17.38 2.00 2.39
N GLU A 207 -17.50 3.32 2.56
CA GLU A 207 -16.54 4.17 3.27
C GLU A 207 -15.13 4.15 2.65
N ILE A 208 -15.01 3.81 1.36
CA ILE A 208 -13.73 3.78 0.63
C ILE A 208 -13.42 5.14 0.00
N VAL A 209 -14.43 5.94 -0.35
CA VAL A 209 -14.23 7.28 -0.93
C VAL A 209 -14.43 8.37 0.12
N VAL A 210 -13.51 9.34 0.13
CA VAL A 210 -13.57 10.53 0.98
C VAL A 210 -13.47 11.78 0.10
N TRP A 211 -14.42 12.69 0.25
CA TRP A 211 -14.42 13.98 -0.45
C TRP A 211 -13.66 15.05 0.33
N ARG A 212 -12.85 15.85 -0.37
CA ARG A 212 -12.11 16.99 0.20
C ARG A 212 -12.24 18.22 -0.69
N LYS A 213 -12.46 19.39 -0.09
CA LYS A 213 -12.66 20.67 -0.80
C LYS A 213 -11.38 21.32 -1.31
N ASP A 214 -10.29 21.13 -0.57
CA ASP A 214 -9.01 21.78 -0.82
C ASP A 214 -7.90 20.72 -0.85
N LEU A 215 -8.14 19.58 -1.53
CA LEU A 215 -7.22 18.43 -1.48
C LEU A 215 -5.84 18.83 -1.97
N GLN A 216 -5.77 19.58 -3.07
CA GLN A 216 -4.50 20.04 -3.62
C GLN A 216 -3.70 20.90 -2.62
N LYS A 217 -4.38 21.81 -1.91
CA LYS A 217 -3.75 22.65 -0.89
C LYS A 217 -3.28 21.80 0.31
N GLU A 218 -4.08 20.83 0.72
CA GLU A 218 -3.72 19.90 1.80
C GLU A 218 -2.46 19.10 1.43
N LEU A 219 -2.41 18.58 0.19
CA LEU A 219 -1.24 17.85 -0.31
C LEU A 219 0.00 18.73 -0.37
N GLN A 220 -0.11 19.98 -0.84
CA GLN A 220 1.00 20.93 -0.82
C GLN A 220 1.52 21.18 0.60
N VAL A 221 0.62 21.38 1.56
CA VAL A 221 1.00 21.56 2.97
C VAL A 221 1.68 20.31 3.52
N GLN A 222 1.15 19.12 3.20
CA GLN A 222 1.74 17.85 3.62
C GLN A 222 3.12 17.62 3.00
N GLN A 223 3.28 17.92 1.71
CA GLN A 223 4.56 17.81 1.01
C GLN A 223 5.60 18.77 1.59
N GLU A 224 5.23 20.04 1.82
CA GLU A 224 6.16 21.00 2.42
C GLU A 224 6.53 20.62 3.86
N LYS A 225 5.56 20.13 4.64
CA LYS A 225 5.83 19.58 5.98
C LYS A 225 6.79 18.40 5.90
N MET A 226 6.54 17.45 4.99
CA MET A 226 7.40 16.30 4.77
C MET A 226 8.81 16.74 4.39
N LYS A 227 8.98 17.66 3.43
CA LYS A 227 10.31 18.19 3.05
C LYS A 227 11.06 18.80 4.22
N ILE A 228 10.38 19.54 5.09
CA ILE A 228 10.99 20.11 6.29
C ILE A 228 11.45 19.00 7.25
N GLU A 229 10.60 18.00 7.50
CA GLU A 229 10.92 16.87 8.37
C GLU A 229 12.07 16.01 7.79
N LEU A 230 12.09 15.78 6.47
CA LEU A 230 13.20 15.12 5.78
C LEU A 230 14.51 15.89 5.96
N ARG A 231 14.49 17.22 5.83
CA ARG A 231 15.67 18.04 6.05
C ARG A 231 16.16 17.98 7.49
N ILE A 232 15.26 17.95 8.47
CA ILE A 232 15.62 17.80 9.88
C ILE A 232 16.28 16.44 10.11
N MET A 233 15.69 15.35 9.59
CA MET A 233 16.28 14.01 9.64
C MET A 233 17.67 13.99 9.03
N GLN A 234 17.86 14.53 7.83
CA GLN A 234 19.18 14.59 7.18
C GLN A 234 20.23 15.30 8.04
N GLN A 235 19.85 16.42 8.69
CA GLN A 235 20.76 17.14 9.58
C GLN A 235 21.13 16.34 10.83
N GLU A 236 20.17 15.62 11.42
CA GLU A 236 20.46 14.72 12.54
C GLU A 236 21.38 13.58 12.09
N LEU A 237 21.19 13.08 10.89
CA LEU A 237 21.97 11.94 10.37
C LEU A 237 23.40 12.30 10.04
N GLU A 238 23.63 13.48 9.46
CA GLU A 238 24.98 13.99 9.25
C GLU A 238 25.72 14.25 10.58
N LYS A 239 25.03 14.69 11.63
CA LYS A 239 25.63 14.78 12.97
C LYS A 239 26.06 13.40 13.47
N LEU A 240 25.28 12.36 13.24
CA LEU A 240 25.61 11.00 13.69
C LEU A 240 26.74 10.37 12.89
N LYS A 241 26.77 10.62 11.58
CA LYS A 241 27.88 10.21 10.72
C LYS A 241 29.20 10.82 11.18
N SER A 242 29.17 12.08 11.62
CA SER A 242 30.34 12.73 12.22
C SER A 242 30.79 12.15 13.57
N MET A 243 29.94 11.32 14.20
CA MET A 243 30.22 10.61 15.46
C MET A 243 30.68 9.16 15.25
N GLU A 244 30.98 8.73 14.01
CA GLU A 244 31.40 7.36 13.64
C GLU A 244 30.46 6.23 14.11
N ILE A 245 29.17 6.54 14.31
CA ILE A 245 28.19 5.53 14.69
C ILE A 245 27.71 4.79 13.44
N ASN A 246 27.97 3.48 13.38
CA ASN A 246 27.53 2.62 12.29
C ASN A 246 26.05 2.25 12.49
N ILE A 247 25.14 3.00 11.87
CA ILE A 247 23.69 2.81 12.00
C ILE A 247 23.10 2.40 10.64
N VAL A 248 21.98 1.66 10.66
CA VAL A 248 21.14 1.21 9.51
C VAL A 248 20.54 2.39 8.69
N LEU A 249 20.96 3.61 8.98
CA LEU A 249 20.40 4.85 8.46
C LEU A 249 20.72 5.24 7.00
N PRO A 250 21.83 4.80 6.36
CA PRO A 250 22.13 5.20 4.98
C PRO A 250 21.05 4.81 3.96
N GLU A 251 20.42 3.65 4.12
CA GLU A 251 19.34 3.19 3.21
C GLU A 251 18.08 4.06 3.33
N ILE A 252 17.72 4.44 4.55
CA ILE A 252 16.58 5.34 4.80
C ILE A 252 16.90 6.73 4.23
N VAL A 253 18.11 7.27 4.47
CA VAL A 253 18.53 8.57 3.92
C VAL A 253 18.50 8.58 2.40
N ASN A 254 19.12 7.58 1.76
CA ASN A 254 19.15 7.49 0.31
C ASN A 254 17.74 7.34 -0.28
N SER A 255 16.88 6.55 0.39
CA SER A 255 15.48 6.41 0.00
C SER A 255 14.76 7.76 0.09
N LEU A 256 14.92 8.48 1.19
CA LEU A 256 14.30 9.78 1.43
C LEU A 256 14.79 10.87 0.45
N GLU A 257 16.07 10.90 0.12
CA GLU A 257 16.62 11.84 -0.89
C GLU A 257 16.04 11.59 -2.28
N SER A 258 15.87 10.32 -2.66
CA SER A 258 15.26 10.00 -3.94
C SER A 258 13.78 10.43 -4.00
N LEU A 259 13.09 10.47 -2.86
CA LEU A 259 11.69 10.92 -2.78
C LEU A 259 11.50 12.44 -2.82
N ASP A 260 12.48 13.24 -2.39
CA ASP A 260 12.36 14.72 -2.45
C ASP A 260 12.18 15.22 -3.91
N THR A 261 12.59 14.40 -4.88
CA THR A 261 12.40 14.65 -6.31
C THR A 261 11.04 14.18 -6.86
N LEU A 262 10.26 13.44 -6.07
CA LEU A 262 8.95 12.92 -6.45
C LEU A 262 7.85 13.84 -5.93
N ASP A 263 7.10 14.46 -6.84
CA ASP A 263 5.87 15.20 -6.51
C ASP A 263 4.69 14.23 -6.27
N ILE A 264 4.90 13.22 -5.43
CA ILE A 264 3.97 12.13 -5.20
C ILE A 264 3.63 12.08 -3.71
N PRO A 265 2.34 12.11 -3.33
CA PRO A 265 1.96 11.87 -1.95
C PRO A 265 2.20 10.39 -1.62
N ILE A 266 3.17 10.13 -0.76
CA ILE A 266 3.50 8.77 -0.33
C ILE A 266 2.88 8.57 1.05
N PRO A 267 2.13 7.48 1.28
CA PRO A 267 1.48 7.19 2.56
C PRO A 267 2.53 6.71 3.59
N VAL A 268 3.42 7.62 3.98
CA VAL A 268 4.47 7.39 4.97
C VAL A 268 4.03 7.93 6.31
N ASN A 269 4.23 7.14 7.37
CA ASN A 269 4.10 7.63 8.73
C ASN A 269 5.45 8.17 9.21
N ILE A 270 5.67 9.47 9.04
CA ILE A 270 6.95 10.13 9.35
C ILE A 270 7.30 10.00 10.83
N ASP A 271 6.31 10.07 11.73
CA ASP A 271 6.51 9.88 13.17
C ASP A 271 7.04 8.48 13.50
N SER A 272 6.71 7.48 12.69
CA SER A 272 7.23 6.11 12.85
C SER A 272 8.66 5.97 12.37
N ILE A 273 9.03 6.67 11.29
CA ILE A 273 10.42 6.74 10.83
C ILE A 273 11.26 7.45 11.90
N MET A 274 10.82 8.63 12.36
CA MET A 274 11.50 9.40 13.41
C MET A 274 11.73 8.57 14.66
N ARG A 275 10.73 7.81 15.12
CA ARG A 275 10.90 6.95 16.30
C ARG A 275 11.87 5.81 16.11
N GLU A 276 11.99 5.24 14.91
CA GLU A 276 13.00 4.20 14.67
C GLU A 276 14.40 4.80 14.57
N VAL A 277 14.52 6.02 14.01
CA VAL A 277 15.75 6.81 14.07
C VAL A 277 16.13 7.06 15.54
N GLU A 278 15.21 7.56 16.37
CA GLU A 278 15.39 7.77 17.82
C GLU A 278 15.74 6.48 18.57
N LYS A 279 15.09 5.36 18.26
CA LYS A 279 15.38 4.08 18.89
C LYS A 279 16.75 3.53 18.50
N SER A 280 17.13 3.70 17.23
CA SER A 280 18.47 3.34 16.74
C SER A 280 19.54 4.23 17.40
N LEU A 281 19.21 5.50 17.65
CA LEU A 281 20.01 6.45 18.40
C LEU A 281 20.20 6.05 19.87
N GLU A 282 19.12 5.71 20.56
CA GLU A 282 19.15 5.21 21.94
C GLU A 282 19.98 3.91 22.04
N ALA A 283 19.78 2.98 21.10
CA ALA A 283 20.51 1.72 21.05
C ALA A 283 22.02 1.90 20.76
N ALA A 284 22.37 2.94 20.01
CA ALA A 284 23.75 3.27 19.67
C ALA A 284 24.55 3.96 20.80
N GLY A 285 23.91 4.28 21.93
CA GLY A 285 24.62 4.65 23.15
C GLY A 285 24.32 6.03 23.72
N GLU A 286 23.26 6.72 23.29
CA GLU A 286 22.77 7.88 24.07
C GLU A 286 21.86 7.42 25.21
N LYS A 287 22.44 7.18 26.39
CA LYS A 287 21.76 7.61 27.61
C LYS A 287 22.02 9.10 27.76
N LYS A 288 20.97 9.91 27.66
CA LYS A 288 20.97 11.20 28.38
C LYS A 288 20.93 10.95 29.88
#